data_AF-A0A2V6UG78-F1
#
_entry.id   AF-A0A2V6UG78-F1
#
_cell.length_a   1.000
_cell.length_b   1.000
_cell.length_c   1.000
_cell.angle_alpha   90.00
_cell.angle_beta   90.00
_cell.angle_gamma   90.00
#
_symmetry.space_group_name_H-M   'P 1'
#
loop_
_entity.id
_entity.type
_entity.pdbx_description
1 polymer ?
#
loop_
_entity_poly.entity_id
_entity_poly.type
_entity_poly.pdbx_seq_one_letter_code
_entity_poly.pdbx_strand_id
1 'polypeptide(L)'
;HPGYGFLAENPAFADICQACGLTFIGPPAGAIRLMGDKAQARLAAKKAGAPVLPGSDGPVKDLDEARAVADEIGYPIILKASAGGGGRGMRVVRDGDGLASAFQTCQTEAGAAFGSSELYCEKFVADARHVEVQVLGDRNGTRLMLGERDCSVQRRHQKLLEESPAPLLKPETRVALGRAALAVAGAVNYESAGTVEFLVDDAGDFYFIEMNTRIQVEHPVTEAVTGIDIVREQIRIAAGHPLGYTQAAIRIAGHAIECRVNAEDPDTFVPSAGRVTAWIPPGGFGVRVDSHLMAPYSVPPFYDSLLAKIIVHADDRETAIERMRRALAETVVEGVKTTIPFHQRLLSDPAFREGGFRLGRLETTL
;
A
#
# COMPACT_ATOMS: atom_id res chain seq x y z
N HIS A 1 11.76 -14.57 -8.72
CA HIS A 1 11.21 -13.50 -7.85
C HIS A 1 10.27 -12.66 -8.70
N PRO A 2 8.99 -12.49 -8.36
CA PRO A 2 8.05 -11.75 -9.20
C PRO A 2 8.10 -10.22 -8.96
N GLY A 3 8.72 -9.76 -7.87
CA GLY A 3 8.74 -8.34 -7.51
C GLY A 3 7.36 -7.89 -7.03
N TYR A 4 6.91 -6.74 -7.52
CA TYR A 4 5.57 -6.20 -7.31
C TYR A 4 4.90 -5.86 -8.64
N GLY A 5 3.56 -5.79 -8.65
CA GLY A 5 2.79 -5.64 -9.88
C GLY A 5 2.89 -6.85 -10.80
N PHE A 6 2.52 -6.69 -12.07
CA PHE A 6 2.56 -7.73 -13.09
C PHE A 6 1.97 -9.09 -12.64
N LEU A 7 2.80 -10.10 -12.42
CA LEU A 7 2.39 -11.46 -12.05
C LEU A 7 2.61 -11.78 -10.56
N ALA A 8 3.00 -10.81 -9.75
CA ALA A 8 3.34 -11.03 -8.33
C ALA A 8 2.17 -11.53 -7.49
N GLU A 9 0.93 -11.20 -7.88
CA GLU A 9 -0.30 -11.62 -7.20
C GLU A 9 -1.16 -12.50 -8.13
N ASN A 10 -0.54 -13.16 -9.11
CA ASN A 10 -1.23 -14.09 -10.00
C ASN A 10 -1.09 -15.53 -9.46
N PRO A 11 -2.16 -16.14 -8.93
CA PRO A 11 -2.08 -17.47 -8.34
C PRO A 11 -1.77 -18.55 -9.39
N ALA A 12 -2.24 -18.40 -10.63
CA ALA A 12 -1.94 -19.35 -11.70
C ALA A 12 -0.46 -19.35 -12.09
N PHE A 13 0.20 -18.18 -12.06
CA PHE A 13 1.64 -18.09 -12.29
C PHE A 13 2.44 -18.81 -11.19
N ALA A 14 2.04 -18.64 -9.92
CA ALA A 14 2.64 -19.36 -8.81
C ALA A 14 2.45 -20.89 -8.93
N ASP A 15 1.24 -21.35 -9.29
CA ASP A 15 0.94 -22.77 -9.55
C ASP A 15 1.80 -23.33 -10.69
N ILE A 16 1.98 -22.57 -11.78
CA ILE A 16 2.83 -22.98 -12.92
C ILE A 16 4.30 -23.09 -12.50
N CYS A 17 4.85 -22.14 -11.73
CA CYS A 17 6.21 -22.24 -11.21
C CYS A 17 6.39 -23.55 -10.45
N GLN A 18 5.47 -23.88 -9.53
CA GLN A 18 5.52 -25.12 -8.76
C GLN A 18 5.42 -26.36 -9.66
N ALA A 19 4.51 -26.38 -10.63
CA ALA A 19 4.36 -27.50 -11.56
C ALA A 19 5.61 -27.73 -12.43
N CYS A 20 6.39 -26.68 -12.69
CA CYS A 20 7.66 -26.74 -13.40
C CYS A 20 8.88 -27.02 -12.48
N GLY A 21 8.68 -27.24 -11.18
CA GLY A 21 9.78 -27.45 -10.23
C GLY A 21 10.59 -26.18 -9.93
N LEU A 22 10.04 -25.00 -10.19
CA LEU A 22 10.64 -23.70 -9.88
C LEU A 22 10.04 -23.14 -8.59
N THR A 23 10.89 -22.67 -7.68
CA THR A 23 10.41 -22.01 -6.46
C THR A 23 9.90 -20.61 -6.77
N PHE A 24 8.59 -20.40 -6.55
CA PHE A 24 8.02 -19.06 -6.49
C PHE A 24 8.46 -18.37 -5.19
N ILE A 25 9.13 -17.21 -5.30
CA ILE A 25 9.55 -16.43 -4.14
C ILE A 25 8.40 -15.50 -3.76
N GLY A 26 7.51 -16.01 -2.90
CA GLY A 26 6.28 -15.38 -2.46
C GLY A 26 5.42 -16.36 -1.65
N PRO A 27 4.19 -15.99 -1.26
CA PRO A 27 3.30 -16.90 -0.54
C PRO A 27 2.78 -18.04 -1.45
N PRO A 28 2.16 -19.09 -0.87
CA PRO A 28 1.53 -20.15 -1.64
C PRO A 28 0.40 -19.63 -2.53
N ALA A 29 0.17 -20.24 -3.70
CA ALA A 29 -0.88 -19.83 -4.64
C ALA A 29 -2.28 -19.78 -4.01
N GLY A 30 -2.56 -20.66 -3.03
CA GLY A 30 -3.80 -20.63 -2.26
C GLY A 30 -3.99 -19.34 -1.44
N ALA A 31 -2.91 -18.82 -0.83
CA ALA A 31 -2.95 -17.56 -0.09
C ALA A 31 -3.13 -16.37 -1.05
N ILE A 32 -2.43 -16.37 -2.19
CA ILE A 32 -2.60 -15.36 -3.25
C ILE A 32 -4.06 -15.33 -3.73
N ARG A 33 -4.65 -16.50 -4.02
CA ARG A 33 -6.02 -16.61 -4.49
C ARG A 33 -7.05 -16.10 -3.46
N LEU A 34 -6.88 -16.50 -2.20
CA LEU A 34 -7.81 -16.14 -1.13
C LEU A 34 -7.75 -14.64 -0.79
N MET A 35 -6.55 -14.06 -0.76
CA MET A 35 -6.36 -12.65 -0.41
C MET A 35 -6.53 -11.69 -1.60
N GLY A 36 -6.39 -12.19 -2.84
CA GLY A 36 -6.66 -11.42 -4.05
C GLY A 36 -8.16 -11.21 -4.35
N ASP A 37 -9.04 -12.04 -3.76
CA ASP A 37 -10.48 -11.81 -3.77
C ASP A 37 -10.87 -10.96 -2.55
N LYS A 38 -11.28 -9.70 -2.76
CA LYS A 38 -11.53 -8.77 -1.65
C LYS A 38 -12.67 -9.20 -0.74
N ALA A 39 -13.70 -9.85 -1.28
CA ALA A 39 -14.81 -10.34 -0.47
C ALA A 39 -14.37 -11.51 0.42
N GLN A 40 -13.64 -12.47 -0.16
CA GLN A 40 -13.12 -13.61 0.59
C GLN A 40 -12.04 -13.20 1.60
N ALA A 41 -11.16 -12.25 1.23
CA ALA A 41 -10.15 -11.69 2.12
C ALA A 41 -10.79 -11.04 3.35
N ARG A 42 -11.85 -10.24 3.17
CA ARG A 42 -12.62 -9.64 4.27
C ARG A 42 -13.25 -10.70 5.18
N LEU A 43 -13.87 -11.72 4.60
CA LEU A 43 -14.45 -12.82 5.38
C LEU A 43 -13.38 -13.58 6.18
N ALA A 44 -12.21 -13.83 5.58
CA ALA A 44 -11.08 -14.46 6.25
C ALA A 44 -10.54 -13.59 7.39
N ALA A 45 -10.39 -12.27 7.16
CA ALA A 45 -9.96 -11.31 8.17
C ALA A 45 -10.96 -11.22 9.35
N LYS A 46 -12.26 -11.12 9.06
CA LYS A 46 -13.34 -11.13 10.07
C LYS A 46 -13.32 -12.41 10.90
N LYS A 47 -13.17 -13.58 10.27
CA LYS A 47 -13.04 -14.88 10.95
C LYS A 47 -11.76 -14.97 11.80
N ALA A 48 -10.68 -14.32 11.37
CA ALA A 48 -9.44 -14.21 12.12
C ALA A 48 -9.50 -13.20 13.29
N GLY A 49 -10.63 -12.48 13.44
CA GLY A 49 -10.84 -11.49 14.50
C GLY A 49 -10.27 -10.10 14.18
N ALA A 50 -9.85 -9.85 12.94
CA ALA A 50 -9.52 -8.50 12.50
C ALA A 50 -10.81 -7.68 12.29
N PRO A 51 -10.90 -6.45 12.80
CA PRO A 51 -12.03 -5.58 12.50
C PRO A 51 -12.11 -5.31 11.00
N VAL A 52 -13.31 -5.36 10.43
CA VAL A 52 -13.60 -5.03 9.03
C VAL A 52 -14.67 -3.95 8.99
N LEU A 53 -14.69 -3.14 7.93
CA LEU A 53 -15.76 -2.16 7.75
C LEU A 53 -17.12 -2.88 7.65
N PRO A 54 -18.18 -2.31 8.24
CA PRO A 54 -19.54 -2.74 7.96
C PRO A 54 -19.78 -2.73 6.45
N GLY A 55 -20.39 -3.79 5.92
CA GLY A 55 -20.45 -4.05 4.49
C GLY A 55 -21.27 -5.29 4.19
N SER A 56 -21.48 -5.57 2.91
CA SER A 56 -22.05 -6.85 2.50
C SER A 56 -21.13 -8.01 2.90
N ASP A 57 -21.71 -9.18 3.21
CA ASP A 57 -20.98 -10.41 3.53
C ASP A 57 -20.41 -11.13 2.29
N GLY A 58 -20.36 -10.44 1.15
CA GLY A 58 -19.90 -10.94 -0.15
C GLY A 58 -20.29 -10.00 -1.29
N PRO A 59 -20.12 -10.43 -2.55
CA PRO A 59 -20.68 -9.73 -3.68
C PRO A 59 -22.20 -9.62 -3.57
N VAL A 60 -22.75 -8.44 -3.85
CA VAL A 60 -24.20 -8.23 -3.95
C VAL A 60 -24.69 -8.70 -5.32
N LYS A 61 -25.85 -9.37 -5.34
CA LYS A 61 -26.42 -9.98 -6.55
C LYS A 61 -26.99 -8.94 -7.51
N ASP A 62 -27.61 -7.90 -6.96
CA ASP A 62 -28.31 -6.88 -7.70
C ASP A 62 -28.37 -5.55 -6.93
N LEU A 63 -28.99 -4.55 -7.56
CA LEU A 63 -29.19 -3.23 -6.99
C LEU A 63 -30.07 -3.23 -5.74
N ASP A 64 -31.04 -4.15 -5.65
CA ASP A 64 -31.97 -4.21 -4.52
C ASP A 64 -31.25 -4.73 -3.26
N GLU A 65 -30.40 -5.74 -3.41
CA GLU A 65 -29.52 -6.20 -2.33
C GLU A 65 -28.50 -5.11 -1.92
N ALA A 66 -27.91 -4.41 -2.90
CA ALA A 66 -27.03 -3.29 -2.62
C ALA A 66 -27.73 -2.17 -1.82
N ARG A 67 -29.00 -1.89 -2.14
CA ARG A 67 -29.82 -0.90 -1.44
C ARG A 67 -30.15 -1.34 -0.02
N ALA A 68 -30.55 -2.59 0.19
CA ALA A 68 -30.83 -3.12 1.53
C ALA A 68 -29.59 -3.02 2.44
N VAL A 69 -28.42 -3.38 1.92
CA VAL A 69 -27.14 -3.25 2.65
C VAL A 69 -26.79 -1.79 2.93
N ALA A 70 -27.00 -0.89 1.96
CA ALA A 70 -26.74 0.54 2.13
C ALA A 70 -27.64 1.17 3.21
N ASP A 71 -28.91 0.77 3.27
CA ASP A 71 -29.88 1.25 4.25
C ASP A 71 -29.57 0.70 5.66
N GLU A 72 -29.03 -0.51 5.78
CA GLU A 72 -28.58 -1.10 7.05
C GLU A 72 -27.31 -0.41 7.59
N ILE A 73 -26.30 -0.20 6.74
CA ILE A 73 -25.01 0.40 7.12
C ILE A 73 -25.13 1.92 7.29
N GLY A 74 -26.07 2.53 6.57
CA GLY A 74 -26.24 3.96 6.42
C GLY A 74 -25.22 4.59 5.47
N TYR A 75 -25.63 5.64 4.77
CA TYR A 75 -24.77 6.41 3.87
C TYR A 75 -23.77 7.32 4.65
N PRO A 76 -22.65 7.78 4.02
CA PRO A 76 -22.17 7.36 2.70
C PRO A 76 -21.62 5.93 2.71
N ILE A 77 -21.78 5.24 1.59
CA ILE A 77 -21.17 3.93 1.33
C ILE A 77 -20.19 4.02 0.15
N ILE A 78 -19.37 3.00 -0.03
CA ILE A 78 -18.53 2.81 -1.21
C ILE A 78 -18.84 1.48 -1.86
N LEU A 79 -19.11 1.50 -3.16
CA LEU A 79 -19.17 0.33 -4.02
C LEU A 79 -17.76 0.01 -4.50
N LYS A 80 -17.39 -1.27 -4.46
CA LYS A 80 -16.06 -1.73 -4.90
C LYS A 80 -16.19 -3.01 -5.73
N ALA A 81 -15.38 -3.12 -6.79
CA ALA A 81 -15.24 -4.35 -7.56
C ALA A 81 -14.52 -5.45 -6.73
N SER A 82 -15.05 -6.67 -6.72
CA SER A 82 -14.49 -7.79 -5.94
C SER A 82 -13.08 -8.19 -6.38
N ALA A 83 -12.81 -8.11 -7.69
CA ALA A 83 -11.51 -8.41 -8.30
C ALA A 83 -10.65 -7.15 -8.60
N GLY A 84 -11.04 -5.98 -8.10
CA GLY A 84 -10.41 -4.70 -8.43
C GLY A 84 -9.19 -4.35 -7.58
N GLY A 85 -8.22 -3.63 -8.17
CA GLY A 85 -7.02 -3.14 -7.49
C GLY A 85 -6.57 -1.76 -7.98
N GLY A 86 -5.70 -1.08 -7.23
CA GLY A 86 -5.07 0.18 -7.65
C GLY A 86 -6.03 1.37 -7.83
N GLY A 87 -7.10 1.46 -7.04
CA GLY A 87 -8.01 2.60 -7.04
C GLY A 87 -9.10 2.60 -8.13
N ARG A 88 -9.11 1.62 -9.04
CA ARG A 88 -10.10 1.52 -10.12
C ARG A 88 -11.29 0.63 -9.73
N GLY A 89 -12.49 0.96 -10.23
CA GLY A 89 -13.71 0.19 -9.93
C GLY A 89 -14.23 0.42 -8.52
N MET A 90 -14.16 1.66 -8.02
CA MET A 90 -14.73 2.06 -6.73
C MET A 90 -15.53 3.36 -6.88
N ARG A 91 -16.71 3.45 -6.25
CA ARG A 91 -17.53 4.67 -6.26
C ARG A 91 -18.17 4.96 -4.91
N VAL A 92 -18.01 6.17 -4.43
CA VAL A 92 -18.66 6.66 -3.22
C VAL A 92 -20.10 7.07 -3.55
N VAL A 93 -21.05 6.56 -2.77
CA VAL A 93 -22.47 6.87 -2.86
C VAL A 93 -22.87 7.59 -1.58
N ARG A 94 -23.34 8.84 -1.71
CA ARG A 94 -23.63 9.72 -0.56
C ARG A 94 -25.07 9.62 -0.06
N ASP A 95 -25.98 9.14 -0.90
CA ASP A 95 -27.41 9.03 -0.66
C ASP A 95 -28.03 7.94 -1.55
N GLY A 96 -29.28 7.57 -1.28
CA GLY A 96 -29.98 6.52 -2.01
C GLY A 96 -30.28 6.86 -3.47
N ASP A 97 -30.41 8.15 -3.81
CA ASP A 97 -30.72 8.62 -5.16
C ASP A 97 -29.56 8.31 -6.13
N GLY A 98 -28.31 8.45 -5.65
CA GLY A 98 -27.11 8.15 -6.44
C GLY A 98 -26.81 6.66 -6.65
N LEU A 99 -27.42 5.76 -5.87
CA LEU A 99 -27.01 4.36 -5.80
C LEU A 99 -27.15 3.61 -7.14
N ALA A 100 -28.29 3.76 -7.81
CA ALA A 100 -28.58 3.03 -9.05
C ALA A 100 -27.56 3.36 -10.17
N SER A 101 -27.29 4.65 -10.35
CA SER A 101 -26.32 5.14 -11.34
C SER A 101 -24.89 4.70 -11.00
N ALA A 102 -24.50 4.81 -9.72
CA ALA A 102 -23.19 4.39 -9.26
C ALA A 102 -22.97 2.88 -9.43
N PHE A 103 -23.98 2.07 -9.13
CA PHE A 103 -23.93 0.60 -9.28
C PHE A 103 -23.72 0.19 -10.73
N GLN A 104 -24.55 0.67 -11.65
CA GLN A 104 -24.44 0.34 -13.07
C GLN A 104 -23.09 0.77 -13.65
N THR A 105 -22.61 1.95 -13.28
CA THR A 105 -21.33 2.47 -13.75
C THR A 105 -20.17 1.63 -13.22
N CYS A 106 -20.16 1.35 -11.91
CA CYS A 106 -19.11 0.55 -11.28
C CYS A 106 -19.09 -0.89 -11.83
N GLN A 107 -20.25 -1.48 -12.09
CA GLN A 107 -20.38 -2.82 -12.67
C GLN A 107 -19.80 -2.88 -14.09
N THR A 108 -20.09 -1.87 -14.91
CA THR A 108 -19.58 -1.76 -16.28
C THR A 108 -18.06 -1.59 -16.29
N GLU A 109 -17.54 -0.70 -15.45
CA GLU A 109 -16.09 -0.48 -15.30
C GLU A 109 -15.39 -1.75 -14.81
N ALA A 110 -15.97 -2.46 -13.84
CA ALA A 110 -15.42 -3.69 -13.30
C ALA A 110 -15.34 -4.80 -14.36
N GLY A 111 -16.43 -5.02 -15.11
CA GLY A 111 -16.46 -6.00 -16.19
C GLY A 111 -15.44 -5.70 -17.29
N ALA A 112 -15.28 -4.43 -17.67
CA ALA A 112 -14.33 -4.02 -18.70
C ALA A 112 -12.85 -4.11 -18.24
N ALA A 113 -12.56 -3.75 -16.99
CA ALA A 113 -11.20 -3.68 -16.48
C ALA A 113 -10.67 -5.00 -15.91
N PHE A 114 -11.55 -5.81 -15.29
CA PHE A 114 -11.15 -6.98 -14.50
C PHE A 114 -11.81 -8.28 -14.97
N GLY A 115 -12.71 -8.23 -15.96
CA GLY A 115 -13.43 -9.41 -16.45
C GLY A 115 -14.45 -9.99 -15.45
N SER A 116 -14.70 -9.30 -14.33
CA SER A 116 -15.73 -9.62 -13.35
C SER A 116 -16.55 -8.37 -13.02
N SER A 117 -17.87 -8.53 -13.05
CA SER A 117 -18.85 -7.48 -12.76
C SER A 117 -19.36 -7.54 -11.32
N GLU A 118 -18.76 -8.37 -10.47
CA GLU A 118 -19.14 -8.53 -9.08
C GLU A 118 -18.72 -7.31 -8.26
N LEU A 119 -19.69 -6.77 -7.51
CA LEU A 119 -19.50 -5.62 -6.63
C LEU A 119 -19.83 -6.00 -5.19
N TYR A 120 -19.22 -5.33 -4.22
CA TYR A 120 -19.61 -5.38 -2.82
C TYR A 120 -19.73 -3.96 -2.24
N CYS A 121 -20.44 -3.84 -1.11
CA CYS A 121 -20.71 -2.57 -0.45
C CYS A 121 -19.94 -2.50 0.88
N GLU A 122 -19.40 -1.32 1.21
CA GLU A 122 -18.83 -1.03 2.52
C GLU A 122 -19.20 0.37 2.99
N LYS A 123 -19.15 0.59 4.32
CA LYS A 123 -19.19 1.94 4.88
C LYS A 123 -18.02 2.75 4.32
N PHE A 124 -18.32 3.95 3.83
CA PHE A 124 -17.26 4.87 3.41
C PHE A 124 -16.74 5.67 4.61
N VAL A 125 -15.43 5.63 4.84
CA VAL A 125 -14.75 6.45 5.84
C VAL A 125 -13.97 7.53 5.11
N ALA A 126 -14.45 8.78 5.21
CA ALA A 126 -13.90 9.91 4.47
C ALA A 126 -12.60 10.44 5.08
N ASP A 127 -12.51 10.46 6.41
CA ASP A 127 -11.41 11.06 7.15
C ASP A 127 -10.65 9.99 7.93
N ALA A 128 -9.85 9.23 7.19
CA ALA A 128 -9.04 8.16 7.74
C ALA A 128 -7.59 8.28 7.26
N ARG A 129 -6.69 7.68 8.05
CA ARG A 129 -5.34 7.35 7.63
C ARG A 129 -5.33 6.00 6.94
N HIS A 130 -4.45 5.84 5.96
CA HIS A 130 -4.10 4.54 5.42
C HIS A 130 -2.85 4.05 6.15
N VAL A 131 -3.02 3.06 7.02
CA VAL A 131 -1.93 2.47 7.80
C VAL A 131 -1.79 1.01 7.43
N GLU A 132 -0.57 0.54 7.27
CA GLU A 132 -0.33 -0.83 6.84
C GLU A 132 0.78 -1.48 7.65
N VAL A 133 0.67 -2.80 7.87
CA VAL A 133 1.61 -3.56 8.71
C VAL A 133 2.38 -4.55 7.86
N GLN A 134 3.71 -4.46 7.91
CA GLN A 134 4.59 -5.43 7.26
C GLN A 134 4.59 -6.74 8.02
N VAL A 135 4.37 -7.85 7.30
CA VAL A 135 4.52 -9.21 7.83
C VAL A 135 5.59 -10.00 7.08
N LEU A 136 6.26 -10.90 7.80
CA LEU A 136 7.13 -11.94 7.28
C LEU A 136 6.67 -13.29 7.83
N GLY A 137 6.54 -14.30 6.98
CA GLY A 137 6.21 -15.67 7.37
C GLY A 137 7.18 -16.69 6.80
N ASP A 138 7.53 -17.72 7.57
CA ASP A 138 8.30 -18.87 7.09
C ASP A 138 7.49 -20.18 7.04
N ARG A 139 8.05 -21.18 6.35
CA ARG A 139 7.44 -22.52 6.20
C ARG A 139 7.28 -23.29 7.50
N ASN A 140 7.99 -22.90 8.55
CA ASN A 140 7.92 -23.53 9.86
C ASN A 140 6.80 -22.97 10.72
N GLY A 141 6.04 -22.01 10.17
CA GLY A 141 4.93 -21.37 10.83
C GLY A 141 5.33 -20.19 11.72
N THR A 142 6.56 -19.69 11.63
CA THR A 142 6.91 -18.42 12.27
C THR A 142 6.33 -17.29 11.45
N ARG A 143 5.61 -16.37 12.11
CA ARG A 143 5.05 -15.16 11.48
C ARG A 143 5.37 -13.97 12.38
N LEU A 144 5.99 -12.95 11.80
CA LEU A 144 6.48 -11.76 12.50
C LEU A 144 5.95 -10.49 11.82
N MET A 145 5.75 -9.44 12.60
CA MET A 145 5.48 -8.10 12.10
C MET A 145 6.73 -7.22 12.21
N LEU A 146 6.96 -6.37 11.21
CA LEU A 146 8.12 -5.46 11.18
C LEU A 146 7.73 -4.00 11.50
N GLY A 147 6.58 -3.79 12.13
CA GLY A 147 6.00 -2.47 12.37
C GLY A 147 5.07 -2.01 11.24
N GLU A 148 4.61 -0.78 11.38
CA GLU A 148 3.64 -0.18 10.47
C GLU A 148 4.21 0.99 9.66
N ARG A 149 3.48 1.34 8.58
CA ARG A 149 3.73 2.50 7.73
C ARG A 149 2.46 3.33 7.62
N ASP A 150 2.62 4.65 7.60
CA ASP A 150 1.57 5.58 7.18
C ASP A 150 1.74 5.87 5.69
N CYS A 151 0.71 5.57 4.92
CA CYS A 151 0.66 5.76 3.47
C CYS A 151 -0.50 6.70 3.08
N SER A 152 -0.91 7.60 3.98
CA SER A 152 -2.09 8.46 3.78
C SER A 152 -1.90 9.55 2.75
N VAL A 153 -0.65 9.89 2.40
CA VAL A 153 -0.34 10.83 1.32
C VAL A 153 -0.57 10.13 -0.02
N GLN A 154 -1.80 10.26 -0.52
CA GLN A 154 -2.23 9.64 -1.76
C GLN A 154 -2.92 10.63 -2.68
N ARG A 155 -2.75 10.43 -3.98
CA ARG A 155 -3.53 11.11 -5.01
C ARG A 155 -4.27 10.07 -5.83
N ARG A 156 -5.60 10.18 -5.94
CA ARG A 156 -6.42 9.20 -6.69
C ARG A 156 -6.10 7.75 -6.28
N HIS A 157 -5.92 7.52 -4.97
CA HIS A 157 -5.57 6.22 -4.36
C HIS A 157 -4.17 5.68 -4.73
N GLN A 158 -3.29 6.50 -5.28
CA GLN A 158 -1.88 6.17 -5.49
C GLN A 158 -1.02 6.82 -4.41
N LYS A 159 -0.25 6.01 -3.69
CA LYS A 159 0.68 6.47 -2.64
C LYS A 159 1.83 7.26 -3.28
N LEU A 160 2.16 8.41 -2.69
CA LEU A 160 3.22 9.31 -3.18
C LEU A 160 4.37 9.47 -2.18
N LEU A 161 4.03 9.43 -0.89
CA LEU A 161 4.96 9.50 0.23
C LEU A 161 4.49 8.54 1.31
N GLU A 162 5.43 7.78 1.86
CA GLU A 162 5.22 6.82 2.92
C GLU A 162 6.21 7.05 4.05
N GLU A 163 5.77 6.84 5.29
CA GLU A 163 6.64 6.99 6.46
C GLU A 163 6.47 5.87 7.48
N SER A 164 7.55 5.55 8.19
CA SER A 164 7.58 4.54 9.25
C SER A 164 8.41 5.02 10.44
N PRO A 165 7.94 4.84 11.68
CA PRO A 165 6.59 4.39 12.06
C PRO A 165 5.50 5.40 11.69
N ALA A 166 4.23 5.00 11.75
CA ALA A 166 3.12 5.91 11.47
C ALA A 166 2.99 6.99 12.57
N PRO A 167 2.94 8.30 12.22
CA PRO A 167 2.90 9.36 13.21
C PRO A 167 1.55 9.40 13.94
N LEU A 168 1.58 9.86 15.20
CA LEU A 168 0.40 10.06 16.05
C LEU A 168 -0.46 8.81 16.32
N LEU A 169 -0.01 7.60 15.94
CA LEU A 169 -0.69 6.38 16.37
C LEU A 169 -0.45 6.09 17.85
N LYS A 170 -1.55 5.95 18.59
CA LYS A 170 -1.56 5.53 19.99
C LYS A 170 -0.85 4.16 20.14
N PRO A 171 -0.06 3.94 21.20
CA PRO A 171 0.62 2.66 21.41
C PRO A 171 -0.31 1.45 21.40
N GLU A 172 -1.52 1.59 21.94
CA GLU A 172 -2.52 0.53 22.01
C GLU A 172 -3.04 0.17 20.62
N THR A 173 -3.33 1.17 19.79
CA THR A 173 -3.73 0.99 18.38
C THR A 173 -2.64 0.28 17.60
N ARG A 174 -1.36 0.65 17.78
CA ARG A 174 -0.22 -0.02 17.13
C ARG A 174 -0.12 -1.50 17.49
N VAL A 175 -0.27 -1.84 18.78
CA VAL A 175 -0.28 -3.24 19.24
C VAL A 175 -1.47 -4.01 18.65
N ALA A 176 -2.65 -3.38 18.59
CA ALA A 176 -3.85 -4.00 18.05
C ALA A 176 -3.76 -4.24 16.53
N LEU A 177 -3.26 -3.27 15.76
CA LEU A 177 -2.96 -3.40 14.33
C LEU A 177 -2.01 -4.58 14.08
N GLY A 178 -0.93 -4.63 14.83
CA GLY A 178 0.05 -5.71 14.75
C GLY A 178 -0.54 -7.10 14.99
N ARG A 179 -1.36 -7.22 16.04
CA ARG A 179 -2.07 -8.48 16.36
C ARG A 179 -3.04 -8.87 15.25
N ALA A 180 -3.81 -7.91 14.72
CA ALA A 180 -4.75 -8.16 13.64
C ALA A 180 -4.02 -8.61 12.37
N ALA A 181 -2.92 -7.94 12.00
CA ALA A 181 -2.10 -8.32 10.85
C ALA A 181 -1.54 -9.73 10.96
N LEU A 182 -1.00 -10.11 12.12
CA LEU A 182 -0.52 -11.46 12.37
C LEU A 182 -1.66 -12.50 12.36
N ALA A 183 -2.85 -12.16 12.85
CA ALA A 183 -4.01 -13.05 12.78
C ALA A 183 -4.46 -13.30 11.34
N VAL A 184 -4.53 -12.24 10.51
CA VAL A 184 -4.83 -12.34 9.07
C VAL A 184 -3.80 -13.20 8.36
N ALA A 185 -2.50 -12.95 8.57
CA ALA A 185 -1.43 -13.78 8.01
C ALA A 185 -1.48 -15.24 8.49
N GLY A 186 -1.85 -15.45 9.77
CA GLY A 186 -2.05 -16.76 10.36
C GLY A 186 -3.17 -17.56 9.68
N ALA A 187 -4.30 -16.91 9.39
CA ALA A 187 -5.48 -17.52 8.79
C ALA A 187 -5.23 -18.13 7.41
N VAL A 188 -4.18 -17.70 6.71
CA VAL A 188 -3.81 -18.19 5.37
C VAL A 188 -2.47 -18.93 5.34
N ASN A 189 -1.92 -19.26 6.51
CA ASN A 189 -0.59 -19.88 6.63
C ASN A 189 0.47 -19.14 5.80
N TYR A 190 0.48 -17.80 5.93
CA TYR A 190 1.25 -16.93 5.06
C TYR A 190 2.76 -17.21 5.13
N GLU A 191 3.42 -17.19 3.97
CA GLU A 191 4.87 -17.35 3.77
C GLU A 191 5.39 -16.15 2.97
N SER A 192 6.68 -15.82 3.12
CA SER A 192 7.35 -14.69 2.46
C SER A 192 6.94 -13.33 3.07
N ALA A 193 7.17 -12.25 2.34
CA ALA A 193 6.74 -10.90 2.71
C ALA A 193 5.32 -10.61 2.22
N GLY A 194 4.56 -9.90 3.04
CA GLY A 194 3.25 -9.38 2.70
C GLY A 194 2.91 -8.18 3.56
N THR A 195 1.83 -7.49 3.19
CA THR A 195 1.38 -6.33 3.95
C THR A 195 -0.12 -6.40 4.17
N VAL A 196 -0.54 -6.14 5.40
CA VAL A 196 -1.96 -6.02 5.76
C VAL A 196 -2.31 -4.55 5.89
N GLU A 197 -3.25 -4.06 5.07
CA GLU A 197 -3.64 -2.66 5.00
C GLU A 197 -4.90 -2.38 5.81
N PHE A 198 -4.93 -1.23 6.48
CA PHE A 198 -6.00 -0.77 7.36
C PHE A 198 -6.35 0.69 7.10
N LEU A 199 -7.63 1.03 7.28
CA LEU A 199 -8.03 2.40 7.56
C LEU A 199 -7.97 2.62 9.07
N VAL A 200 -7.47 3.77 9.51
CA VAL A 200 -7.44 4.17 10.92
C VAL A 200 -8.06 5.54 11.07
N ASP A 201 -9.05 5.69 11.95
CA ASP A 201 -9.68 6.97 12.24
C ASP A 201 -9.01 7.71 13.41
N ASP A 202 -9.53 8.90 13.75
CA ASP A 202 -9.00 9.74 14.83
C ASP A 202 -9.23 9.17 16.23
N ALA A 203 -10.26 8.33 16.41
CA ALA A 203 -10.48 7.63 17.68
C ALA A 203 -9.38 6.57 17.90
N GLY A 204 -8.78 6.09 16.82
CA GLY A 204 -7.83 4.99 16.79
C GLY A 204 -8.50 3.64 16.51
N ASP A 205 -9.77 3.66 16.11
CA ASP A 205 -10.45 2.50 15.56
C ASP A 205 -9.88 2.24 14.16
N PHE A 206 -9.75 0.96 13.81
CA PHE A 206 -9.13 0.55 12.57
C PHE A 206 -9.88 -0.59 11.91
N TYR A 207 -9.77 -0.67 10.59
CA TYR A 207 -10.52 -1.62 9.78
C TYR A 207 -9.66 -2.17 8.66
N PHE A 208 -9.60 -3.50 8.55
CA PHE A 208 -8.92 -4.20 7.47
C PHE A 208 -9.51 -3.82 6.11
N ILE A 209 -8.64 -3.55 5.14
CA ILE A 209 -9.01 -3.23 3.75
C ILE A 209 -8.64 -4.39 2.83
N GLU A 210 -7.35 -4.73 2.81
CA GLU A 210 -6.79 -5.74 1.91
C GLU A 210 -5.46 -6.27 2.45
N MET A 211 -4.99 -7.37 1.86
CA MET A 211 -3.65 -7.90 2.09
C MET A 211 -2.92 -7.98 0.76
N ASN A 212 -1.82 -7.25 0.64
CA ASN A 212 -0.93 -7.32 -0.52
C ASN A 212 -0.03 -8.54 -0.34
N THR A 213 -0.17 -9.52 -1.24
CA THR A 213 0.46 -10.86 -1.13
C THR A 213 1.89 -10.90 -1.70
N ARG A 214 2.62 -9.80 -1.53
CA ARG A 214 3.92 -9.53 -2.17
C ARG A 214 4.69 -8.43 -1.43
N ILE A 215 5.90 -8.17 -1.90
CA ILE A 215 6.64 -6.96 -1.52
C ILE A 215 5.91 -5.70 -2.02
N GLN A 216 6.06 -4.59 -1.30
CA GLN A 216 5.53 -3.28 -1.67
C GLN A 216 6.66 -2.31 -2.02
N VAL A 217 6.32 -1.21 -2.69
CA VAL A 217 7.30 -0.22 -3.17
C VAL A 217 8.01 0.42 -1.97
N GLU A 218 7.23 0.71 -0.93
CA GLU A 218 7.54 1.38 0.33
C GLU A 218 8.17 0.48 1.40
N HIS A 219 8.53 -0.78 1.08
CA HIS A 219 9.26 -1.63 2.04
C HIS A 219 10.56 -1.00 2.61
N PRO A 220 11.32 -0.13 1.90
CA PRO A 220 12.57 0.40 2.42
C PRO A 220 12.42 1.25 3.68
N VAL A 221 11.28 1.94 3.91
CA VAL A 221 11.11 2.69 5.18
C VAL A 221 11.06 1.75 6.38
N THR A 222 10.49 0.55 6.20
CA THR A 222 10.50 -0.50 7.22
C THR A 222 11.90 -1.09 7.41
N GLU A 223 12.63 -1.36 6.32
CA GLU A 223 14.02 -1.83 6.41
C GLU A 223 14.90 -0.81 7.15
N ALA A 224 14.71 0.48 6.88
CA ALA A 224 15.50 1.55 7.47
C ALA A 224 15.32 1.66 8.99
N VAL A 225 14.09 1.51 9.50
CA VAL A 225 13.83 1.58 10.95
C VAL A 225 14.07 0.27 11.69
N THR A 226 14.08 -0.88 11.01
CA THR A 226 14.27 -2.20 11.64
C THR A 226 15.66 -2.81 11.44
N GLY A 227 16.39 -2.39 10.40
CA GLY A 227 17.63 -3.01 9.97
C GLY A 227 17.46 -4.40 9.33
N ILE A 228 16.22 -4.82 9.03
CA ILE A 228 15.91 -6.11 8.41
C ILE A 228 15.79 -5.92 6.90
N ASP A 229 16.61 -6.66 6.14
CA ASP A 229 16.55 -6.71 4.68
C ASP A 229 15.43 -7.67 4.25
N ILE A 230 14.29 -7.11 3.87
CA ILE A 230 13.06 -7.85 3.60
C ILE A 230 13.22 -8.68 2.33
N VAL A 231 13.84 -8.15 1.28
CA VAL A 231 14.03 -8.88 0.01
C VAL A 231 14.96 -10.07 0.20
N ARG A 232 16.04 -9.90 0.99
CA ARG A 232 16.90 -11.01 1.39
C ARG A 232 16.13 -12.08 2.17
N GLU A 233 15.29 -11.69 3.12
CA GLU A 233 14.48 -12.65 3.88
C GLU A 233 13.49 -13.40 2.97
N GLN A 234 12.87 -12.75 1.99
CA GLN A 234 12.03 -13.45 1.00
C GLN A 234 12.79 -14.56 0.28
N ILE A 235 14.01 -14.29 -0.17
CA ILE A 235 14.86 -15.27 -0.87
C ILE A 235 15.25 -16.42 0.09
N ARG A 236 15.65 -16.09 1.33
CA ARG A 236 16.02 -17.07 2.35
C ARG A 236 14.86 -18.01 2.71
N ILE A 237 13.67 -17.44 2.94
CA ILE A 237 12.45 -18.20 3.23
C ILE A 237 12.12 -19.13 2.08
N ALA A 238 12.16 -18.63 0.83
CA ALA A 238 11.89 -19.44 -0.35
C ALA A 238 12.88 -20.61 -0.51
N ALA A 239 14.15 -20.41 -0.10
CA ALA A 239 15.17 -21.46 -0.02
C ALA A 239 14.99 -22.44 1.17
N GLY A 240 13.95 -22.26 2.00
CA GLY A 240 13.61 -23.14 3.11
C GLY A 240 14.29 -22.78 4.44
N HIS A 241 14.98 -21.65 4.53
CA HIS A 241 15.57 -21.21 5.79
C HIS A 241 14.51 -20.62 6.73
N PRO A 242 14.56 -20.93 8.04
CA PRO A 242 13.74 -20.23 9.03
C PRO A 242 14.15 -18.76 9.16
N LEU A 243 13.23 -17.92 9.64
CA LEU A 243 13.52 -16.51 9.98
C LEU A 243 14.64 -16.42 11.02
N GLY A 244 14.63 -17.31 12.02
CA GLY A 244 15.73 -17.43 13.00
C GLY A 244 15.74 -16.35 14.09
N TYR A 245 14.70 -15.52 14.18
CA TYR A 245 14.49 -14.54 15.24
C TYR A 245 13.02 -14.48 15.67
N THR A 246 12.76 -13.81 16.78
CA THR A 246 11.42 -13.70 17.39
C THR A 246 10.91 -12.27 17.30
N GLN A 247 9.62 -12.07 17.56
CA GLN A 247 9.01 -10.73 17.56
C GLN A 247 9.72 -9.77 18.55
N ALA A 248 10.21 -10.30 19.68
CA ALA A 248 10.90 -9.51 20.71
C ALA A 248 12.29 -9.02 20.27
N ALA A 249 12.89 -9.63 19.23
CA ALA A 249 14.18 -9.20 18.69
C ALA A 249 14.06 -8.01 17.73
N ILE A 250 12.87 -7.75 17.20
CA ILE A 250 12.61 -6.68 16.23
C ILE A 250 12.54 -5.36 16.99
N ARG A 251 13.42 -4.42 16.64
CA ARG A 251 13.46 -3.08 17.22
C ARG A 251 13.16 -2.07 16.11
N ILE A 252 12.29 -1.12 16.41
CA ILE A 252 12.02 0.03 15.55
C ILE A 252 12.82 1.19 16.13
N ALA A 253 13.72 1.75 15.34
CA ALA A 253 14.59 2.85 15.75
C ALA A 253 14.50 4.01 14.76
N GLY A 254 14.27 5.21 15.30
CA GLY A 254 14.18 6.43 14.50
C GLY A 254 12.91 6.50 13.65
N HIS A 255 13.00 7.26 12.57
CA HIS A 255 11.90 7.53 11.64
C HIS A 255 12.43 7.57 10.21
N ALA A 256 11.71 6.95 9.28
CA ALA A 256 12.05 6.93 7.87
C ALA A 256 10.91 7.45 6.99
N ILE A 257 11.27 8.11 5.90
CA ILE A 257 10.35 8.68 4.91
C ILE A 257 10.84 8.26 3.52
N GLU A 258 9.94 7.81 2.67
CA GLU A 258 10.17 7.56 1.24
C GLU A 258 9.35 8.54 0.41
N CYS A 259 9.99 9.15 -0.59
CA CYS A 259 9.34 9.94 -1.63
C CYS A 259 9.52 9.28 -2.99
N ARG A 260 8.41 9.07 -3.70
CA ARG A 260 8.42 8.57 -5.09
C ARG A 260 8.70 9.70 -6.06
N VAL A 261 9.85 9.67 -6.72
CA VAL A 261 10.21 10.61 -7.80
C VAL A 261 9.66 10.05 -9.09
N ASN A 262 8.56 10.62 -9.58
CA ASN A 262 7.88 10.20 -10.80
C ASN A 262 8.13 11.21 -11.92
N ALA A 263 8.19 10.73 -13.16
CA ALA A 263 8.19 11.55 -14.38
C ALA A 263 6.78 12.11 -14.63
N GLU A 264 6.37 13.06 -13.80
CA GLU A 264 5.06 13.71 -13.85
C GLU A 264 5.20 15.21 -13.61
N ASP A 265 4.27 15.99 -14.17
CA ASP A 265 4.15 17.40 -13.84
C ASP A 265 3.77 17.59 -12.35
N PRO A 266 4.49 18.39 -11.56
CA PRO A 266 4.27 18.46 -10.10
C PRO A 266 2.95 19.09 -9.68
N ASP A 267 2.24 19.76 -10.58
CA ASP A 267 1.00 20.47 -10.25
C ASP A 267 -0.22 19.73 -10.84
N THR A 268 -0.09 19.22 -12.06
CA THR A 268 -1.17 18.50 -12.77
C THR A 268 -1.05 16.98 -12.69
N PHE A 269 0.15 16.47 -12.38
CA PHE A 269 0.54 15.05 -12.38
C PHE A 269 0.21 14.33 -13.69
N VAL A 270 0.23 15.08 -14.80
CA VAL A 270 0.20 14.48 -16.12
C VAL A 270 1.56 13.82 -16.36
N PRO A 271 1.61 12.57 -16.87
CA PRO A 271 2.87 11.92 -17.19
C PRO A 271 3.74 12.76 -18.12
N SER A 272 5.01 12.88 -17.75
CA SER A 272 6.06 13.60 -18.45
C SER A 272 7.08 12.61 -19.02
N ALA A 273 6.62 11.63 -19.79
CA ALA A 273 7.50 10.70 -20.51
C ALA A 273 8.43 11.47 -21.47
N GLY A 274 9.68 11.05 -21.58
CA GLY A 274 10.70 11.77 -22.33
C GLY A 274 12.11 11.28 -22.06
N ARG A 275 13.11 12.00 -22.56
CA ARG A 275 14.51 11.64 -22.38
C ARG A 275 15.08 12.38 -21.18
N VAL A 276 15.45 11.64 -20.14
CA VAL A 276 16.27 12.14 -19.05
C VAL A 276 17.69 12.39 -19.58
N THR A 277 18.14 13.64 -19.51
CA THR A 277 19.45 14.08 -20.02
C THR A 277 20.52 14.13 -18.94
N ALA A 278 20.12 14.39 -17.69
CA ALA A 278 21.00 14.36 -16.52
C ALA A 278 20.27 13.73 -15.32
N TRP A 279 21.04 12.97 -14.54
CA TRP A 279 20.60 12.36 -13.29
C TRP A 279 21.74 12.48 -12.27
N ILE A 280 21.53 13.23 -11.19
CA ILE A 280 22.43 13.32 -10.05
C ILE A 280 21.62 12.94 -8.81
N PRO A 281 21.75 11.70 -8.30
CA PRO A 281 21.06 11.29 -7.08
C PRO A 281 21.65 12.00 -5.86
N PRO A 282 20.84 12.23 -4.81
CA PRO A 282 21.35 12.74 -3.55
C PRO A 282 22.14 11.66 -2.80
N GLY A 283 22.91 12.06 -1.79
CA GLY A 283 23.66 11.14 -0.95
C GLY A 283 23.83 11.62 0.49
N GLY A 284 24.84 11.09 1.17
CA GLY A 284 25.17 11.45 2.55
C GLY A 284 24.47 10.57 3.60
N PHE A 285 24.74 10.88 4.86
CA PHE A 285 24.29 10.06 5.99
C PHE A 285 22.77 9.99 6.07
N GLY A 286 22.24 8.77 6.23
CA GLY A 286 20.81 8.51 6.35
C GLY A 286 20.01 8.75 5.07
N VAL A 287 20.64 8.71 3.89
CA VAL A 287 19.98 8.82 2.58
C VAL A 287 20.25 7.55 1.77
N ARG A 288 19.18 6.92 1.28
CA ARG A 288 19.18 5.76 0.37
C ARG A 288 18.44 6.15 -0.90
N VAL A 289 18.93 5.68 -2.04
CA VAL A 289 18.30 5.89 -3.34
C VAL A 289 18.16 4.54 -4.04
N ASP A 290 16.92 4.17 -4.32
CA ASP A 290 16.61 3.00 -5.15
C ASP A 290 16.15 3.52 -6.51
N SER A 291 16.93 3.30 -7.58
CA SER A 291 16.61 3.78 -8.92
C SER A 291 17.16 2.86 -10.01
N HIS A 292 16.51 2.86 -11.17
CA HIS A 292 16.98 2.23 -12.40
C HIS A 292 17.68 3.23 -13.35
N LEU A 293 17.69 4.52 -13.01
CA LEU A 293 18.15 5.57 -13.91
C LEU A 293 19.67 5.53 -14.14
N MET A 294 20.03 5.53 -15.41
CA MET A 294 21.37 5.85 -15.91
C MET A 294 21.22 6.86 -17.05
N ALA A 295 21.68 8.10 -16.84
CA ALA A 295 21.55 9.13 -17.87
C ALA A 295 22.57 8.90 -19.02
N PRO A 296 22.16 9.06 -20.29
CA PRO A 296 20.79 9.40 -20.73
C PRO A 296 19.85 8.19 -20.68
N TYR A 297 18.60 8.40 -20.29
CA TYR A 297 17.56 7.37 -20.24
C TYR A 297 16.26 7.86 -20.90
N SER A 298 15.58 7.00 -21.67
CA SER A 298 14.29 7.33 -22.27
C SER A 298 13.17 6.68 -21.45
N VAL A 299 12.36 7.50 -20.79
CA VAL A 299 11.20 7.06 -20.01
C VAL A 299 10.09 6.63 -20.97
N PRO A 300 9.73 5.33 -21.02
CA PRO A 300 8.66 4.85 -21.89
C PRO A 300 7.27 5.30 -21.38
N PRO A 301 6.29 5.54 -22.28
CA PRO A 301 4.94 5.94 -21.89
C PRO A 301 4.03 4.78 -21.47
N PHE A 302 4.55 3.54 -21.48
CA PHE A 302 3.75 2.32 -21.30
C PHE A 302 3.76 1.76 -19.88
N TYR A 303 4.65 2.26 -19.03
CA TYR A 303 4.84 1.76 -17.66
C TYR A 303 4.57 2.86 -16.64
N ASP A 304 4.72 2.51 -15.37
CA ASP A 304 4.73 3.46 -14.26
C ASP A 304 5.77 4.58 -14.51
N SER A 305 5.41 5.80 -14.11
CA SER A 305 6.23 7.01 -14.22
C SER A 305 7.39 7.05 -13.22
N LEU A 306 7.50 6.08 -12.30
CA LEU A 306 8.54 6.01 -11.28
C LEU A 306 9.98 6.01 -11.85
N LEU A 307 10.75 7.01 -11.43
CA LEU A 307 12.16 7.19 -11.78
C LEU A 307 13.10 6.73 -10.66
N ALA A 308 12.78 7.11 -9.43
CA ALA A 308 13.57 6.80 -8.25
C ALA A 308 12.70 6.84 -7.00
N LYS A 309 13.15 6.14 -5.96
CA LYS A 309 12.67 6.29 -4.60
C LYS A 309 13.81 6.90 -3.80
N ILE A 310 13.54 8.03 -3.15
CA ILE A 310 14.48 8.63 -2.22
C ILE A 310 13.97 8.31 -0.83
N ILE A 311 14.80 7.65 -0.04
CA ILE A 311 14.47 7.20 1.31
C ILE A 311 15.44 7.85 2.26
N VAL A 312 14.91 8.43 3.34
CA VAL A 312 15.73 8.96 4.42
C VAL A 312 15.36 8.31 5.73
N HIS A 313 16.33 8.20 6.63
CA HIS A 313 16.14 7.72 8.00
C HIS A 313 16.86 8.65 8.95
N ALA A 314 16.25 9.00 10.08
CA ALA A 314 16.80 9.84 11.14
C ALA A 314 16.34 9.39 12.53
N ASP A 315 16.88 9.99 13.59
CA ASP A 315 16.53 9.64 14.98
C ASP A 315 15.10 10.06 15.36
N ASP A 316 14.55 11.07 14.69
CA ASP A 316 13.21 11.57 14.88
C ASP A 316 12.60 12.05 13.56
N ARG A 317 11.27 12.22 13.56
CA ARG A 317 10.49 12.58 12.37
C ARG A 317 10.84 13.96 11.83
N GLU A 318 11.03 14.97 12.68
CA GLU A 318 11.36 16.33 12.23
C GLU A 318 12.71 16.35 11.51
N THR A 319 13.70 15.66 12.06
CA THR A 319 15.01 15.49 11.44
C THR A 319 14.91 14.71 10.11
N ALA A 320 14.05 13.69 10.04
CA ALA A 320 13.79 12.95 8.80
C ALA A 320 13.16 13.87 7.72
N ILE A 321 12.20 14.73 8.10
CA ILE A 321 11.59 15.71 7.19
C ILE A 321 12.66 16.66 6.63
N GLU A 322 13.48 17.28 7.47
CA GLU A 322 14.55 18.18 7.00
C GLU A 322 15.58 17.46 6.14
N ARG A 323 15.89 16.20 6.47
CA ARG A 323 16.79 15.37 5.65
C ARG A 323 16.21 15.06 4.28
N MET A 324 14.91 14.74 4.19
CA MET A 324 14.23 14.50 2.92
C MET A 324 14.21 15.77 2.08
N ARG A 325 13.88 16.92 2.68
CA ARG A 325 13.88 18.23 1.99
C ARG A 325 15.23 18.53 1.36
N ARG A 326 16.31 18.31 2.12
CA ARG A 326 17.69 18.48 1.64
C ARG A 326 18.02 17.52 0.51
N ALA A 327 17.73 16.22 0.67
CA ALA A 327 17.98 15.21 -0.36
C ALA A 327 17.24 15.54 -1.67
N LEU A 328 15.96 15.93 -1.59
CA LEU A 328 15.18 16.35 -2.75
C LEU A 328 15.75 17.61 -3.42
N ALA A 329 16.23 18.59 -2.64
CA ALA A 329 16.84 19.81 -3.19
C ALA A 329 18.19 19.57 -3.89
N GLU A 330 18.95 18.57 -3.45
CA GLU A 330 20.22 18.15 -4.07
C GLU A 330 20.02 17.26 -5.31
N THR A 331 18.82 16.72 -5.50
CA THR A 331 18.52 15.81 -6.60
C THR A 331 18.37 16.57 -7.91
N VAL A 332 19.14 16.17 -8.94
CA VAL A 332 19.03 16.76 -10.29
C VAL A 332 18.44 15.74 -11.26
N VAL A 333 17.31 16.07 -11.87
CA VAL A 333 16.73 15.35 -13.01
C VAL A 333 16.43 16.37 -14.11
N GLU A 334 17.04 16.21 -15.28
CA GLU A 334 16.81 17.09 -16.43
C GLU A 334 16.15 16.35 -17.60
N GLY A 335 15.41 17.09 -18.43
CA GLY A 335 14.77 16.57 -19.65
C GLY A 335 13.32 16.10 -19.49
N VAL A 336 12.86 15.92 -18.24
CA VAL A 336 11.46 15.61 -17.89
C VAL A 336 11.04 16.41 -16.66
N LYS A 337 9.74 16.65 -16.48
CA LYS A 337 9.20 17.14 -15.21
C LYS A 337 9.17 16.02 -14.17
N THR A 338 9.26 16.38 -12.90
CA THR A 338 9.19 15.42 -11.79
C THR A 338 8.30 15.88 -10.66
N THR A 339 7.93 14.94 -9.79
CA THR A 339 7.19 15.19 -8.53
C THR A 339 8.04 15.81 -7.41
N ILE A 340 9.32 16.09 -7.62
CA ILE A 340 10.21 16.69 -6.60
C ILE A 340 9.68 18.01 -6.04
N PRO A 341 9.24 18.99 -6.87
CA PRO A 341 8.69 20.25 -6.36
C PRO A 341 7.42 20.05 -5.52
N PHE A 342 6.57 19.08 -5.88
CA PHE A 342 5.40 18.72 -5.07
C PHE A 342 5.82 18.23 -3.69
N HIS A 343 6.77 17.29 -3.61
CA HIS A 343 7.27 16.75 -2.34
C HIS A 343 7.87 17.84 -1.46
N GLN A 344 8.62 18.81 -2.03
CA GLN A 344 9.14 19.94 -1.26
C GLN A 344 8.05 20.83 -0.66
N ARG A 345 6.94 21.06 -1.38
CA ARG A 345 5.79 21.81 -0.85
C ARG A 345 5.10 21.01 0.25
N LEU A 346 4.84 19.72 0.02
CA LEU A 346 4.23 18.82 1.01
C LEU A 346 5.04 18.77 2.31
N LEU A 347 6.36 18.60 2.24
CA LEU A 347 7.23 18.56 3.42
C LEU A 347 7.35 19.93 4.13
N SER A 348 6.91 21.03 3.50
CA SER A 348 6.79 22.35 4.12
C SER A 348 5.41 22.56 4.75
N ASP A 349 4.41 21.74 4.41
CA ASP A 349 3.03 21.94 4.82
C ASP A 349 2.87 21.70 6.34
N PRO A 350 2.31 22.66 7.09
CA PRO A 350 2.15 22.52 8.54
C PRO A 350 1.38 21.26 8.94
N ALA A 351 0.34 20.86 8.21
CA ALA A 351 -0.44 19.69 8.56
C ALA A 351 0.31 18.37 8.30
N PHE A 352 1.17 18.34 7.28
CA PHE A 352 2.09 17.20 7.13
C PHE A 352 3.10 17.16 8.28
N ARG A 353 3.69 18.30 8.66
CA ARG A 353 4.66 18.39 9.76
C ARG A 353 4.05 18.01 11.12
N GLU A 354 2.81 18.39 11.36
CA GLU A 354 2.06 18.00 12.56
C GLU A 354 1.64 16.51 12.53
N GLY A 355 1.82 15.80 11.41
CA GLY A 355 1.46 14.40 11.25
C GLY A 355 -0.05 14.19 11.07
N GLY A 356 -0.81 15.24 10.74
CA GLY A 356 -2.26 15.26 10.59
C GLY A 356 -2.77 14.97 9.18
N PHE A 357 -1.95 14.39 8.30
CA PHE A 357 -2.36 14.09 6.93
C PHE A 357 -3.39 12.95 6.88
N ARG A 358 -4.40 13.06 6.02
CA ARG A 358 -5.54 12.15 5.90
C ARG A 358 -5.84 11.88 4.42
N LEU A 359 -6.50 10.76 4.13
CA LEU A 359 -6.98 10.46 2.78
C LEU A 359 -7.89 11.58 2.28
N GLY A 360 -7.80 11.91 0.98
CA GLY A 360 -8.63 12.96 0.36
C GLY A 360 -8.14 14.40 0.58
N ARG A 361 -7.17 14.63 1.47
CA ARG A 361 -6.67 15.98 1.76
C ARG A 361 -5.94 16.58 0.56
N LEU A 362 -5.12 15.80 -0.14
CA LEU A 362 -4.39 16.29 -1.32
C LEU A 362 -5.35 16.83 -2.38
N GLU A 363 -6.47 16.16 -2.62
CA GLU A 363 -7.47 16.58 -3.59
C GLU A 363 -8.17 17.92 -3.24
N THR A 364 -7.98 18.44 -2.03
CA THR A 364 -8.69 19.64 -1.53
C THR A 364 -7.78 20.81 -1.14
N THR A 365 -6.46 20.62 -1.04
CA THR A 365 -5.58 21.63 -0.43
C THR A 365 -4.27 21.94 -1.15
N LEU A 366 -3.80 21.11 -2.09
CA LEU A 366 -2.46 21.26 -2.70
C LEU A 366 -2.43 21.16 -4.22
#